data_AF-A0A920LF93-F1
#
_entry.id   AF-A0A920LF93-F1
#
_cell.length_a   1.000
_cell.length_b   1.000
_cell.length_c   1.000
_cell.angle_alpha   90.00
_cell.angle_beta   90.00
_cell.angle_gamma   90.00
#
_symmetry.space_group_name_H-M   'P 1'
#
loop_
_entity.id
_entity.type
_entity.pdbx_description
1 polymer ?
#
loop_
_entity_poly.entity_id
_entity_poly.type
_entity_poly.pdbx_seq_one_letter_code
_entity_poly.pdbx_strand_id
1 'polypeptide(L)'
;MPWSLNLAYSLTYNNSFGQNDFSTNSLMISSNISLTPKWKVGVSTGYDFKQKGFTYTQFRFDRDLDSWRLDFSWVPFSDRASWNFFIGIKSGLLST
;
A
#
# COMPACT_ATOMS: atom_id res chain seq x y z
N MET A 1 16.18 -11.79 -1.80
CA MET A 1 15.96 -10.56 -1.02
C MET A 1 14.50 -10.55 -0.55
N PRO A 2 14.17 -10.75 0.74
CA PRO A 2 12.78 -10.94 1.17
C PRO A 2 12.02 -9.63 1.37
N TRP A 3 12.70 -8.48 1.30
CA TRP A 3 12.10 -7.17 1.44
C TRP A 3 12.40 -6.26 0.25
N SER A 4 11.50 -5.31 0.01
CA SER A 4 11.61 -4.24 -0.98
C SER A 4 11.05 -2.96 -0.38
N LEU A 5 11.71 -1.84 -0.67
CA LEU A 5 11.26 -0.50 -0.30
C LEU A 5 11.33 0.37 -1.57
N ASN A 6 10.26 1.09 -1.83
CA ASN A 6 10.14 2.04 -2.92
C ASN A 6 9.66 3.37 -2.35
N LEU A 7 10.34 4.43 -2.76
CA LEU A 7 10.06 5.80 -2.34
C LEU A 7 9.91 6.63 -3.60
N ALA A 8 8.75 7.26 -3.75
CA ALA A 8 8.39 8.07 -4.90
C ALA A 8 8.01 9.46 -4.41
N TYR A 9 8.71 10.49 -4.90
CA TYR A 9 8.44 11.88 -4.57
C TYR A 9 7.99 12.62 -5.83
N SER A 10 6.94 13.42 -5.72
CA SER A 10 6.37 14.20 -6.82
C SER A 10 6.24 15.67 -6.44
N LEU A 11 6.84 16.54 -7.23
CA LEU A 11 6.77 17.98 -7.08
C LEU A 11 6.38 18.60 -8.43
N THR A 12 5.23 19.26 -8.46
CA THR A 12 4.73 19.98 -9.64
C THR A 12 4.62 21.45 -9.31
N TYR A 13 5.34 22.28 -10.08
CA TYR A 13 5.25 23.73 -10.05
C TYR A 13 4.56 24.20 -11.33
N ASN A 14 3.38 24.81 -11.21
CA ASN A 14 2.66 25.39 -12.33
C ASN A 14 2.77 26.91 -12.24
N ASN A 15 3.32 27.54 -13.28
CA ASN A 15 3.36 28.99 -13.42
C ASN A 15 2.39 29.40 -14.54
N SER A 16 1.12 29.51 -14.19
CA SER A 16 0.11 30.17 -15.00
C SER A 16 0.04 31.62 -14.53
N PHE A 17 0.09 32.61 -15.45
CA PHE A 17 0.05 34.04 -15.12
C PHE A 17 -0.94 34.33 -13.97
N GLY A 18 -0.42 34.70 -12.79
CA GLY A 18 -1.20 35.07 -11.60
C GLY A 18 -1.41 33.99 -10.53
N GLN A 19 -1.00 32.73 -10.73
CA GLN A 19 -1.04 31.69 -9.68
C GLN A 19 0.37 31.35 -9.20
N ASN A 20 0.79 32.01 -8.12
CA ASN A 20 2.08 31.79 -7.46
C ASN A 20 1.98 30.65 -6.43
N ASP A 21 1.46 29.48 -6.85
CA ASP A 21 1.10 28.38 -5.93
C ASP A 21 1.74 27.05 -6.36
N PHE A 22 2.29 26.31 -5.40
CA PHE A 22 2.85 24.98 -5.66
C PHE A 22 1.69 24.03 -5.99
N SER A 23 1.68 23.42 -7.17
CA SER A 23 0.52 22.65 -7.66
C SER A 23 0.41 21.28 -6.99
N THR A 24 1.52 20.58 -6.74
CA THR A 24 1.51 19.28 -6.07
C THR A 24 2.85 19.05 -5.37
N ASN A 25 2.83 18.60 -4.12
CA ASN A 25 4.03 18.23 -3.37
C ASN A 25 3.67 16.99 -2.53
N SER A 26 3.98 15.80 -3.04
CA SER A 26 3.58 14.55 -2.41
C SER A 26 4.70 13.52 -2.34
N LEU A 27 4.71 12.75 -1.27
CA LEU A 27 5.61 11.64 -1.02
C LEU A 27 4.81 10.36 -0.87
N MET A 28 5.17 9.34 -1.63
CA MET A 28 4.65 7.99 -1.52
C MET A 28 5.77 7.05 -1.09
N ILE A 29 5.47 6.20 -0.12
CA ILE A 29 6.36 5.18 0.39
C ILE A 29 5.63 3.85 0.29
N SER A 30 6.24 2.86 -0.33
CA SER A 30 5.72 1.49 -0.36
C SER A 30 6.80 0.48 -0.01
N SER A 31 6.45 -0.50 0.80
CA SER A 31 7.35 -1.56 1.24
C SER A 31 6.63 -2.90 1.18
N ASN A 32 7.36 -3.95 0.82
CA ASN A 32 6.90 -5.33 0.93
C ASN A 32 7.99 -6.14 1.62
N ILE A 33 7.65 -6.81 2.71
CA ILE A 33 8.57 -7.55 3.58
C ILE A 33 8.02 -8.97 3.77
N SER A 34 8.83 -9.98 3.48
CA SER A 34 8.54 -11.37 3.81
C SER A 34 9.13 -11.68 5.18
N LEU A 35 8.31 -11.61 6.23
CA LEU A 35 8.74 -11.80 7.63
C LEU A 35 9.18 -13.25 7.89
N THR A 36 8.48 -14.21 7.29
CA THR A 36 8.80 -15.65 7.33
C THR A 36 8.38 -16.26 5.98
N PRO A 37 8.77 -17.51 5.66
CA PRO A 37 8.34 -18.14 4.40
C PRO A 37 6.83 -18.17 4.16
N LYS A 38 6.04 -18.09 5.24
CA LYS A 38 4.57 -18.12 5.23
C LYS A 38 3.92 -16.77 5.57
N TRP A 39 4.69 -15.69 5.72
CA TRP A 39 4.17 -14.35 6.03
C TRP A 39 4.77 -13.32 5.08
N LYS A 40 3.91 -12.60 4.38
CA LYS A 40 4.26 -11.38 3.66
C LYS A 40 3.44 -10.22 4.19
N VAL A 41 4.08 -9.08 4.30
CA VAL A 41 3.47 -7.84 4.78
C VAL A 41 3.83 -6.74 3.80
N GLY A 42 2.82 -6.03 3.32
CA GLY A 42 2.96 -4.84 2.49
C GLY A 42 2.47 -3.61 3.23
N VAL A 43 3.21 -2.51 3.16
CA VAL A 43 2.76 -1.22 3.67
C VAL A 43 2.93 -0.19 2.57
N SER A 44 1.88 0.57 2.28
CA SER A 44 1.91 1.70 1.37
C SER A 44 1.36 2.91 2.09
N THR A 45 2.03 4.06 2.03
CA THR A 45 1.54 5.31 2.59
C THR A 45 1.88 6.48 1.68
N GLY A 46 1.03 7.51 1.70
CA GLY A 46 1.21 8.75 0.95
C GLY A 46 1.01 9.95 1.86
N TYR A 47 1.83 10.98 1.69
CA TYR A 47 1.72 12.27 2.37
C TYR A 47 1.72 13.40 1.35
N ASP A 48 0.72 14.27 1.41
CA ASP A 48 0.63 15.50 0.61
C ASP A 48 1.04 16.69 1.49
N PHE A 49 2.18 17.30 1.18
CA PHE A 49 2.73 18.45 1.91
C PHE A 49 1.94 19.73 1.68
N LYS A 50 1.18 19.84 0.59
CA LYS A 50 0.32 20.99 0.31
C LYS A 50 -0.93 20.95 1.19
N GLN A 51 -1.60 19.80 1.22
CA GLN A 51 -2.79 19.58 2.06
C GLN A 51 -2.42 19.23 3.51
N LYS A 52 -1.12 19.04 3.81
CA LYS A 52 -0.56 18.67 5.11
C LYS A 52 -1.19 17.40 5.69
N GLY A 53 -1.54 16.44 4.84
CA GLY A 53 -2.33 15.27 5.21
C GLY A 53 -1.78 13.96 4.65
N PHE A 54 -2.05 12.87 5.36
CA PHE A 54 -1.88 11.52 4.82
C PHE A 54 -3.01 11.24 3.82
N THR A 55 -2.66 10.82 2.60
CA THR A 55 -3.66 10.61 1.53
C THR A 55 -4.16 9.17 1.49
N TYR A 56 -3.25 8.22 1.31
CA TYR A 56 -3.58 6.80 1.18
C TYR A 56 -2.60 5.96 1.96
N THR A 57 -3.06 5.38 3.07
CA THR A 57 -2.28 4.38 3.83
C THR A 57 -2.97 3.04 3.73
N GLN A 58 -2.24 2.01 3.28
CA GLN A 58 -2.72 0.65 3.14
C GLN A 58 -1.73 -0.33 3.77
N PHE A 59 -2.26 -1.24 4.57
CA PHE A 59 -1.58 -2.41 5.08
C PHE A 59 -2.10 -3.64 4.35
N ARG A 60 -1.19 -4.53 3.95
CA ARG A 60 -1.48 -5.82 3.32
C ARG A 60 -0.77 -6.91 4.09
N PHE A 61 -1.47 -8.01 4.35
CA PHE A 61 -0.92 -9.17 5.04
C PHE A 61 -1.33 -10.42 4.26
N ASP A 62 -0.35 -11.18 3.83
CA ASP A 62 -0.55 -12.46 3.16
C ASP A 62 0.02 -13.55 4.08
N ARG A 63 -0.86 -14.45 4.52
CA ARG A 63 -0.51 -15.59 5.38
C ARG A 63 -0.80 -16.89 4.65
N ASP A 64 0.27 -17.66 4.49
CA ASP A 64 0.20 -19.03 4.02
C ASP A 64 -0.12 -19.98 5.18
N LEU A 65 -1.21 -20.73 5.05
CA LEU A 65 -1.72 -21.73 6.00
C LEU A 65 -1.68 -23.14 5.39
N ASP A 66 -0.67 -23.40 4.54
CA ASP A 66 -0.46 -24.65 3.79
C ASP A 66 -1.57 -24.93 2.76
N SER A 67 -2.68 -25.52 3.18
CA SER A 67 -3.82 -25.78 2.29
C SER A 67 -4.68 -24.55 2.05
N TRP A 68 -4.52 -23.51 2.88
CA TRP A 68 -5.29 -22.28 2.82
C TRP A 68 -4.36 -21.09 2.61
N ARG A 69 -4.88 -20.03 2.00
CA ARG A 69 -4.27 -18.71 2.00
C ARG A 69 -5.21 -17.71 2.65
N LEU A 70 -4.64 -16.79 3.40
CA LEU A 70 -5.33 -15.63 3.96
C LEU A 70 -4.70 -14.37 3.38
N ASP A 71 -5.53 -13.53 2.77
CA ASP A 71 -5.15 -12.22 2.27
C ASP A 71 -5.94 -11.18 3.07
N PHE A 72 -5.28 -10.23 3.74
CA PHE A 72 -5.92 -9.16 4.48
C PHE A 72 -5.41 -7.81 4.01
N SER A 73 -6.31 -6.89 3.72
CA SER A 73 -6.02 -5.53 3.28
C SER A 73 -6.79 -4.53 4.13
N TRP A 74 -6.11 -3.50 4.60
CA TRP A 74 -6.66 -2.49 5.50
C TRP A 74 -6.20 -1.09 5.10
N VAL A 75 -7.15 -0.18 4.92
CA VAL A 75 -6.94 1.25 4.66
C VAL A 75 -7.55 2.04 5.81
N PRO A 76 -6.76 2.46 6.83
CA PRO A 76 -7.29 3.19 7.97
C PRO A 76 -7.54 4.68 7.72
N PHE A 77 -6.75 5.30 6.85
CA PHE A 77 -6.75 6.76 6.64
C PHE A 77 -7.13 7.07 5.19
N SER A 78 -8.42 7.29 4.98
CA SER A 78 -9.06 7.68 3.72
C SER A 78 -10.50 8.09 4.02
N ASP A 79 -11.12 8.93 3.17
CA ASP A 79 -12.57 9.20 3.22
C ASP A 79 -13.40 7.91 3.13
N ARG A 80 -12.79 6.83 2.62
CA ARG A 80 -13.35 5.48 2.56
C ARG A 80 -12.46 4.48 3.29
N ALA A 81 -12.24 4.74 4.58
CA ALA A 81 -11.60 3.78 5.46
C ALA A 81 -12.29 2.42 5.35
N SER A 82 -11.52 1.38 5.05
CA SER A 82 -12.06 0.07 4.70
C SER A 82 -11.07 -1.04 5.04
N TRP A 83 -11.61 -2.24 5.21
CA TRP A 83 -10.83 -3.45 5.38
C TRP A 83 -11.53 -4.58 4.66
N ASN A 84 -10.75 -5.50 4.15
CA ASN A 84 -11.23 -6.72 3.54
C ASN A 84 -10.29 -7.85 3.85
N PHE A 85 -10.84 -9.05 4.02
CA PHE A 85 -10.06 -10.27 4.14
C PHE A 85 -10.64 -11.32 3.20
N PHE A 86 -9.77 -12.21 2.75
CA PHE A 86 -10.12 -13.37 1.96
C PHE A 86 -9.41 -14.58 2.55
N ILE A 87 -10.13 -15.69 2.67
CA ILE A 87 -9.55 -16.98 3.01
C ILE A 87 -10.02 -17.99 1.97
N GLY A 88 -9.09 -18.70 1.34
CA GLY A 88 -9.42 -19.68 0.30
C GLY A 88 -8.44 -20.84 0.27
N ILE A 89 -8.91 -21.98 -0.24
CA ILE A 89 -8.10 -23.18 -0.43
C ILE A 89 -7.13 -22.95 -1.60
N LYS A 90 -5.89 -23.41 -1.47
CA LYS A 90 -4.93 -23.36 -2.57
C LYS A 90 -5.29 -24.41 -3.62
N SER A 91 -5.44 -23.98 -4.87
CA SER A 91 -5.92 -24.80 -5.99
C SER A 91 -5.06 -26.04 -6.34
N GLY A 92 -3.91 -26.25 -5.69
CA GLY A 92 -3.02 -27.39 -5.96
C GLY A 92 -3.44 -28.73 -5.33
N LEU A 93 -4.51 -28.75 -4.53
CA LEU A 93 -5.08 -29.99 -3.95
C LEU A 93 -6.09 -30.70 -4.88
N LEU A 94 -6.31 -30.19 -6.09
CA LEU A 94 -7.31 -30.71 -7.05
C LEU A 94 -6.72 -31.25 -8.36
N SER A 95 -5.40 -31.39 -8.49
CA SER A 95 -4.83 -32.16 -9.59
C SER A 95 -4.87 -33.65 -9.20
N THR A 96 -5.95 -34.32 -9.61
CA THR A 96 -6.04 -35.79 -9.61
C THR A 96 -5.75 -36.29 -11.02
#